data_AF-A0A957QX34-F1
#
_entry.id   AF-A0A957QX34-F1
#
_cell.length_a   1.000
_cell.length_b   1.000
_cell.length_c   1.000
_cell.angle_alpha   90.00
_cell.angle_beta   90.00
_cell.angle_gamma   90.00
#
_symmetry.space_group_name_H-M   'P 1'
#
loop_
_entity.id
_entity.type
_entity.pdbx_description
1 polymer ?
#
loop_
_entity_poly.entity_id
_entity_poly.type
_entity_poly.pdbx_seq_one_letter_code
_entity_poly.pdbx_strand_id
1 'polypeptide(L)'
;MLTIQPATLADWPEIERIYREGIRTGHATFQTEDDIPTGEYWFNTRVPDQIFKGVMDGEMVAWTALSPVSSRPVYRGVCEVSVYVSPAAHGQGIGSIMMGHLVAASEAAGIWTLQSSIFPENESSIRIHEKHGFRILG
;
A
#
# COMPACT_ATOMS: atom_id res chain seq x y z
N MET A 1 17.31 6.19 -9.04
CA MET A 1 16.02 6.90 -9.30
C MET A 1 14.88 5.93 -9.08
N LEU A 2 13.80 6.34 -8.41
CA LEU A 2 12.64 5.46 -8.17
C LEU A 2 11.84 5.25 -9.45
N THR A 3 11.59 3.99 -9.81
CA THR A 3 10.72 3.58 -10.91
C THR A 3 9.50 2.86 -10.34
N ILE A 4 8.30 3.23 -10.77
CA ILE A 4 7.04 2.58 -10.34
C ILE A 4 6.53 1.69 -11.47
N GLN A 5 6.16 0.45 -11.14
CA GLN A 5 5.68 -0.54 -12.11
C GLN A 5 4.51 -1.34 -11.51
N PRO A 6 3.62 -1.92 -12.33
CA PRO A 6 2.69 -2.94 -11.85
C PRO A 6 3.45 -4.09 -11.18
N ALA A 7 2.94 -4.52 -10.03
CA ALA A 7 3.45 -5.71 -9.37
C ALA A 7 2.70 -6.96 -9.85
N THR A 8 3.41 -8.07 -9.90
CA THR A 8 2.87 -9.37 -10.32
C THR A 8 3.07 -10.40 -9.21
N LEU A 9 2.43 -11.56 -9.33
CA LEU A 9 2.63 -12.65 -8.37
C LEU A 9 4.11 -13.07 -8.22
N ALA A 10 4.92 -12.91 -9.28
CA ALA A 10 6.35 -13.18 -9.22
C ALA A 10 7.12 -12.23 -8.27
N ASP A 11 6.57 -11.05 -7.97
CA ASP A 11 7.12 -10.09 -7.03
C ASP A 11 6.75 -10.39 -5.57
N TRP A 12 5.93 -11.43 -5.33
CA TRP A 12 5.47 -11.79 -3.99
C TRP A 12 6.59 -11.94 -2.95
N PRO A 13 7.73 -12.61 -3.23
CA PRO A 13 8.80 -12.74 -2.24
C PRO A 13 9.30 -11.40 -1.70
N GLU A 14 9.39 -10.37 -2.56
CA GLU A 14 9.82 -9.02 -2.17
C GLU A 14 8.69 -8.23 -1.48
N ILE A 15 7.45 -8.39 -1.94
CA ILE A 15 6.27 -7.82 -1.27
C ILE A 15 6.19 -8.34 0.17
N GLU A 16 6.29 -9.66 0.33
CA GLU A 16 6.27 -10.35 1.62
C GLU A 16 7.43 -9.89 2.52
N ARG A 17 8.65 -9.78 1.98
CA ARG A 17 9.80 -9.27 2.74
C ARG A 17 9.52 -7.88 3.31
N ILE A 18 9.10 -6.94 2.47
CA ILE A 18 8.78 -5.56 2.90
C ILE A 18 7.58 -5.56 3.87
N TYR A 19 6.61 -6.46 3.67
CA TYR A 19 5.47 -6.58 4.56
C TYR A 19 5.90 -7.03 5.97
N ARG A 20 6.75 -8.06 6.06
CA ARG A 20 7.36 -8.52 7.32
C ARG A 20 8.16 -7.42 7.99
N GLU A 21 8.96 -6.68 7.24
CA GLU A 21 9.68 -5.51 7.76
C GLU A 21 8.73 -4.48 8.38
N GLY A 22 7.61 -4.19 7.71
CA GLY A 22 6.55 -3.32 8.23
C GLY A 22 5.92 -3.86 9.52
N ILE A 23 5.57 -5.15 9.58
CA ILE A 23 5.02 -5.80 10.79
C ILE A 23 5.99 -5.69 11.97
N ARG A 24 7.29 -5.93 11.75
CA ARG A 24 8.33 -5.85 12.79
C ARG A 24 8.48 -4.46 13.40
N THR A 25 8.06 -3.39 12.70
CA THR A 25 8.04 -2.05 13.28
C THR A 25 6.98 -1.89 14.38
N GLY A 26 5.97 -2.75 14.41
CA GLY A 26 4.83 -2.67 15.33
C GLY A 26 3.85 -1.52 15.03
N HIS A 27 4.10 -0.69 14.01
CA HIS A 27 3.33 0.53 13.74
C HIS A 27 2.59 0.50 12.40
N ALA A 28 2.66 -0.59 11.64
CA ALA A 28 2.14 -0.67 10.28
C ALA A 28 0.82 -1.46 10.14
N THR A 29 0.61 -2.49 10.96
CA THR A 29 -0.60 -3.33 10.90
C THR A 29 -0.79 -4.09 12.22
N PHE A 30 -2.01 -4.50 12.53
CA PHE A 30 -2.31 -5.45 13.62
C PHE A 30 -1.94 -6.90 13.28
N GLN A 31 -1.64 -7.18 12.01
CA GLN A 31 -1.30 -8.51 11.54
C GLN A 31 0.05 -8.97 12.07
N THR A 32 0.14 -10.24 12.46
CA THR A 32 1.41 -10.83 12.90
C THR A 32 2.14 -11.51 11.74
N GLU A 33 3.41 -11.83 11.92
CA GLU A 33 4.20 -12.53 10.90
C GLU A 33 3.66 -13.91 10.55
N ASP A 34 2.93 -14.56 11.48
CA ASP A 34 2.30 -15.86 11.29
C ASP A 34 1.01 -15.77 10.46
N ASP A 35 0.42 -14.58 10.36
CA ASP A 35 -0.84 -14.34 9.66
C ASP A 35 -0.66 -13.89 8.20
N ILE A 36 0.58 -13.76 7.72
CA ILE A 36 0.83 -13.35 6.32
C ILE A 36 0.25 -14.43 5.39
N PRO A 37 -0.68 -14.05 4.48
CA PRO A 37 -1.30 -15.01 3.57
C PRO A 37 -0.33 -15.50 2.51
N THR A 38 -0.73 -16.53 1.76
CA THR A 38 -0.02 -16.88 0.53
C THR A 38 -0.11 -15.74 -0.49
N GLY A 39 0.89 -15.62 -1.37
CA GLY A 39 0.87 -14.61 -2.42
C GLY A 39 -0.35 -14.70 -3.33
N GLU A 40 -0.78 -15.92 -3.70
CA GLU A 40 -1.99 -16.11 -4.50
C GLU A 40 -3.23 -15.53 -3.82
N TYR A 41 -3.41 -15.81 -2.52
CA TYR A 41 -4.52 -15.26 -1.76
C TYR A 41 -4.42 -13.74 -1.63
N TRP A 42 -3.23 -13.22 -1.35
CA TRP A 42 -3.00 -11.79 -1.23
C TRP A 42 -3.37 -11.06 -2.53
N PHE A 43 -2.86 -11.51 -3.69
CA PHE A 43 -3.16 -10.90 -4.99
C PHE A 43 -4.65 -11.01 -5.35
N ASN A 44 -5.29 -12.15 -5.07
CA ASN A 44 -6.72 -12.36 -5.36
C ASN A 44 -7.66 -11.50 -4.51
N THR A 45 -7.17 -10.93 -3.40
CA THR A 45 -7.96 -10.05 -2.52
C THR A 45 -7.70 -8.56 -2.75
N ARG A 46 -6.84 -8.20 -3.72
CA ARG A 46 -6.60 -6.82 -4.13
C ARG A 46 -7.48 -6.44 -5.31
N VAL A 47 -7.65 -5.13 -5.49
CA VAL A 47 -8.23 -4.59 -6.72
C VAL A 47 -7.27 -4.86 -7.87
N PRO A 48 -7.70 -5.51 -8.97
CA PRO A 48 -6.87 -5.76 -10.13
C PRO A 48 -6.25 -4.47 -10.68
N ASP A 49 -5.02 -4.56 -11.18
CA ASP A 49 -4.25 -3.45 -11.75
C ASP A 49 -3.97 -2.26 -10.80
N GLN A 50 -4.28 -2.41 -9.51
CA GLN A 50 -4.02 -1.40 -8.47
C GLN A 50 -3.00 -1.89 -7.44
N ILE A 51 -1.98 -2.60 -7.93
CA ILE A 51 -0.85 -3.10 -7.15
C ILE A 51 0.43 -2.64 -7.84
N PHE A 52 1.23 -1.86 -7.15
CA PHE A 52 2.44 -1.26 -7.71
C PHE A 52 3.66 -1.55 -6.84
N LYS A 53 4.80 -1.78 -7.49
CA LYS A 53 6.12 -1.87 -6.87
C LYS A 53 6.94 -0.63 -7.20
N GLY A 54 7.69 -0.16 -6.21
CA GLY A 54 8.70 0.88 -6.35
C GLY A 54 10.08 0.24 -6.36
N VAL A 55 10.82 0.42 -7.44
CA VAL A 55 12.17 -0.13 -7.64
C VAL A 55 13.18 1.01 -7.66
N MET A 56 14.23 0.90 -6.86
CA MET A 56 15.35 1.82 -6.83
C MET A 56 16.65 1.03 -6.91
N ASP A 57 17.52 1.42 -7.86
CA ASP A 57 18.83 0.80 -8.08
C ASP A 57 18.79 -0.73 -8.27
N GLY A 58 17.71 -1.21 -8.89
CA GLY A 58 17.48 -2.63 -9.18
C GLY A 58 16.79 -3.40 -8.04
N GLU A 59 16.57 -2.78 -6.89
CA GLU A 59 15.93 -3.40 -5.73
C GLU A 59 14.50 -2.88 -5.54
N MET A 60 13.58 -3.77 -5.17
CA MET A 60 12.25 -3.38 -4.75
C MET A 60 12.31 -2.79 -3.33
N VAL A 61 11.92 -1.53 -3.19
CA VAL A 61 12.03 -0.77 -1.93
C VAL A 61 10.67 -0.34 -1.38
N ALA A 62 9.60 -0.47 -2.15
CA ALA A 62 8.25 -0.14 -1.71
C ALA A 62 7.18 -0.87 -2.51
N TRP A 63 5.98 -0.95 -1.97
CA TRP A 63 4.78 -1.34 -2.70
C TRP A 63 3.54 -0.60 -2.21
N THR A 64 2.55 -0.54 -3.09
CA THR A 64 1.20 -0.05 -2.77
C THR A 64 0.17 -1.01 -3.33
N ALA A 65 -0.96 -1.13 -2.63
CA ALA A 65 -2.09 -1.91 -3.12
C ALA A 65 -3.41 -1.30 -2.67
N LEU A 66 -4.47 -1.53 -3.46
CA LEU A 66 -5.85 -1.29 -3.05
C LEU A 66 -6.56 -2.59 -2.73
N SER A 67 -7.37 -2.57 -1.68
CA SER A 67 -8.29 -3.66 -1.32
C SER A 67 -9.73 -3.15 -1.31
N PRO A 68 -10.72 -3.93 -1.77
CA PRO A 68 -12.13 -3.56 -1.62
C PRO A 68 -12.52 -3.50 -0.14
N VAL A 69 -13.26 -2.48 0.27
CA VAL A 69 -13.72 -2.38 1.68
C VAL A 69 -14.94 -3.26 1.97
N SER A 70 -15.64 -3.71 0.93
CA SER A 70 -16.83 -4.54 1.04
C SER A 70 -17.11 -5.27 -0.26
N SER A 71 -17.70 -6.47 -0.17
CA SER A 71 -18.22 -7.22 -1.32
C SER A 71 -19.56 -6.70 -1.85
N ARG A 72 -20.23 -5.78 -1.12
CA ARG A 72 -21.53 -5.25 -1.54
C ARG A 72 -21.35 -4.29 -2.74
N PRO A 73 -22.15 -4.42 -3.82
CA PRO A 73 -21.99 -3.60 -5.04
C PRO A 73 -22.07 -2.08 -4.85
N VAL A 74 -22.71 -1.63 -3.77
CA VAL A 74 -22.82 -0.21 -3.41
C VAL A 74 -21.48 0.42 -3.00
N TYR A 75 -20.50 -0.39 -2.58
CA TYR A 75 -19.15 0.06 -2.19
C TYR A 75 -18.08 -0.20 -3.24
N ARG A 76 -18.44 -0.56 -4.48
CA ARG A 76 -17.49 -1.01 -5.52
C ARG A 76 -16.35 -0.02 -5.86
N GLY A 77 -16.51 1.27 -5.59
CA GLY A 77 -15.46 2.28 -5.78
C GLY A 77 -14.97 2.88 -4.47
N VAL A 78 -15.13 2.16 -3.36
CA VAL A 78 -14.52 2.48 -2.07
C VAL A 78 -13.45 1.44 -1.77
N CYS A 79 -12.20 1.88 -1.59
CA CYS A 79 -11.06 0.99 -1.40
C CYS A 79 -10.22 1.41 -0.19
N GLU A 80 -9.62 0.43 0.47
CA GLU A 80 -8.60 0.65 1.49
C GLU A 80 -7.21 0.68 0.86
N VAL A 81 -6.39 1.64 1.28
CA VAL A 81 -5.03 1.84 0.82
C VAL A 81 -4.04 1.13 1.73
N SER A 82 -3.12 0.40 1.12
CA SER A 82 -1.90 -0.08 1.74
C SER A 82 -0.68 0.54 1.07
N VAL A 83 0.24 1.11 1.85
CA VAL A 83 1.52 1.65 1.39
C VAL A 83 2.63 1.19 2.33
N TYR A 84 3.63 0.49 1.79
CA TYR A 84 4.75 -0.02 2.55
C TYR A 84 6.06 0.38 1.87
N VAL A 85 7.02 0.81 2.69
CA VAL A 85 8.37 1.17 2.25
C VAL A 85 9.34 0.41 3.15
N SER A 86 10.33 -0.23 2.55
CA SER A 86 11.39 -0.89 3.30
C SER A 86 12.09 0.11 4.23
N PRO A 87 12.39 -0.23 5.50
CA PRO A 87 13.10 0.64 6.43
C PRO A 87 14.43 1.18 5.89
N ALA A 88 15.12 0.40 5.05
CA ALA A 88 16.36 0.81 4.39
C ALA A 88 16.19 2.03 3.46
N ALA A 89 14.97 2.30 3.01
CA ALA A 89 14.63 3.36 2.08
C ALA A 89 13.76 4.48 2.71
N HIS A 90 13.62 4.51 4.04
CA HIS A 90 12.85 5.54 4.75
C HIS A 90 13.51 6.93 4.66
N GLY A 91 12.71 7.98 4.83
CA GLY A 91 13.17 9.38 4.78
C GLY A 91 13.45 9.92 3.38
N GLN A 92 13.32 9.10 2.33
CA GLN A 92 13.61 9.50 0.94
C GLN A 92 12.38 9.96 0.14
N GLY A 93 11.23 10.14 0.81
CA GLY A 93 9.98 10.55 0.16
C GLY A 93 9.29 9.47 -0.68
N ILE A 94 9.82 8.24 -0.73
CA ILE A 94 9.30 7.13 -1.55
C ILE A 94 7.82 6.85 -1.26
N GLY A 95 7.42 6.77 0.00
CA GLY A 95 6.01 6.52 0.36
C GLY A 95 5.05 7.59 -0.19
N SER A 96 5.48 8.86 -0.20
CA SER A 96 4.71 9.95 -0.81
C SER A 96 4.64 9.81 -2.33
N ILE A 97 5.72 9.43 -2.99
CA ILE A 97 5.75 9.27 -4.46
C ILE A 97 4.83 8.10 -4.86
N MET A 98 4.91 6.98 -4.14
CA MET A 98 4.07 5.81 -4.34
C MET A 98 2.58 6.13 -4.10
N MET A 99 2.25 6.84 -3.02
CA MET A 99 0.87 7.26 -2.71
C MET A 99 0.30 8.14 -3.85
N GLY A 100 1.06 9.11 -4.33
CA GLY A 100 0.62 9.98 -5.44
C GLY A 100 0.31 9.20 -6.71
N HIS A 101 1.14 8.20 -7.04
CA HIS A 101 0.88 7.32 -8.18
C HIS A 101 -0.40 6.49 -7.98
N LEU A 102 -0.58 5.89 -6.79
CA LEU A 102 -1.76 5.08 -6.47
C LEU A 102 -3.06 5.89 -6.54
N VAL A 103 -3.07 7.12 -6.00
CA VAL A 103 -4.22 8.02 -6.05
C VAL A 103 -4.61 8.29 -7.51
N ALA A 104 -3.65 8.71 -8.35
CA ALA A 104 -3.93 8.99 -9.76
C ALA A 104 -4.41 7.74 -10.53
N ALA A 105 -3.83 6.57 -10.26
CA ALA A 105 -4.25 5.30 -10.85
C ALA A 105 -5.68 4.92 -10.42
N SER A 106 -6.03 5.17 -9.16
CA SER A 106 -7.35 4.86 -8.61
C SER A 106 -8.45 5.72 -9.24
N GLU A 107 -8.18 7.02 -9.44
CA GLU A 107 -9.11 7.95 -10.08
C GLU A 107 -9.37 7.55 -11.54
N ALA A 108 -8.31 7.19 -12.27
CA ALA A 108 -8.42 6.70 -13.64
C ALA A 108 -9.21 5.38 -13.73
N ALA A 109 -9.18 4.56 -12.70
CA ALA A 109 -9.96 3.31 -12.58
C ALA A 109 -11.42 3.53 -12.12
N GLY A 110 -11.85 4.78 -11.87
CA GLY A 110 -13.20 5.10 -11.43
C GLY A 110 -13.48 4.82 -9.94
N ILE A 111 -12.43 4.70 -9.13
CA ILE A 111 -12.53 4.60 -7.66
C ILE A 111 -12.77 6.01 -7.11
N TRP A 112 -13.82 6.19 -6.30
CA TRP A 112 -14.27 7.51 -5.82
C TRP A 112 -13.96 7.76 -4.35
N THR A 113 -13.49 6.76 -3.61
CA THR A 113 -13.07 6.94 -2.21
C THR A 113 -11.94 5.98 -1.87
N LEU A 114 -10.85 6.57 -1.37
CA LEU A 114 -9.78 5.85 -0.71
C LEU A 114 -9.86 6.10 0.79
N GLN A 115 -9.67 5.05 1.59
CA GLN A 115 -9.57 5.13 3.04
C GLN A 115 -8.34 4.34 3.52
N SER A 116 -7.89 4.59 4.74
CA SER A 116 -6.86 3.79 5.39
C SER A 116 -7.06 3.84 6.89
N SER A 117 -6.81 2.71 7.56
CA SER A 117 -6.78 2.63 9.02
C SER A 117 -5.31 2.72 9.46
N ILE A 118 -4.97 3.75 10.22
CA ILE A 118 -3.58 4.06 10.59
C ILE A 118 -3.49 4.16 12.11
N PHE A 119 -2.48 3.53 12.70
CA PHE A 119 -2.15 3.76 14.11
C PHE A 119 -1.86 5.25 14.37
N PRO A 120 -2.46 5.87 15.39
CA PRO A 120 -2.20 7.28 15.71
C PRO A 120 -0.71 7.61 15.90
N GLU A 121 0.07 6.65 16.37
CA GLU A 121 1.51 6.76 16.59
C GLU A 121 2.33 6.78 15.28
N ASN A 122 1.75 6.32 14.17
CA ASN A 122 2.41 6.31 12.87
C ASN A 122 2.26 7.67 12.15
N GLU A 123 2.85 8.70 12.75
CA GLU A 123 2.81 10.07 12.23
C GLU A 123 3.36 10.19 10.80
N SER A 124 4.31 9.32 10.43
CA SER A 124 4.86 9.29 9.06
C SER A 124 3.78 8.94 8.04
N SER A 125 3.01 7.87 8.32
CA SER A 125 1.89 7.47 7.46
C SER A 125 0.79 8.53 7.43
N ILE A 126 0.45 9.12 8.58
CA ILE A 126 -0.55 10.20 8.66
C ILE A 126 -0.15 11.38 7.76
N ARG A 127 1.09 11.87 7.88
CA ARG A 127 1.60 12.98 7.05
C ARG A 127 1.60 12.65 5.55
N ILE A 128 1.92 11.40 5.18
CA ILE A 128 1.82 10.95 3.79
C ILE A 128 0.39 11.03 3.28
N HIS A 129 -0.59 10.56 4.06
CA HIS A 129 -2.00 10.58 3.68
C HIS A 129 -2.53 12.03 3.58
N GLU A 130 -2.28 12.88 4.59
CA GLU A 130 -2.71 14.29 4.57
C GLU A 130 -2.17 15.05 3.35
N LYS A 131 -0.91 14.81 2.99
CA LYS A 131 -0.28 15.42 1.80
C LYS A 131 -0.99 15.06 0.49
N HIS A 132 -1.69 13.92 0.44
CA HIS A 132 -2.47 13.49 -0.73
C HIS A 132 -3.97 13.73 -0.54
N GLY A 133 -4.36 14.66 0.34
CA GLY A 133 -5.74 15.11 0.48
C GLY A 133 -6.64 14.21 1.34
N PHE A 134 -6.07 13.22 2.03
CA PHE A 134 -6.82 12.46 3.02
C PHE A 134 -7.12 13.35 4.24
N ARG A 135 -8.23 13.03 4.91
CA ARG A 135 -8.66 13.70 6.14
C ARG A 135 -8.99 12.66 7.20
N ILE A 136 -8.68 12.96 8.45
CA ILE A 136 -8.99 12.12 9.61
C ILE A 136 -10.49 12.22 9.89
N LEU A 137 -11.16 11.07 10.02
CA LEU A 137 -12.61 10.99 10.29
C LEU A 137 -12.95 10.42 11.67
N GLY A 138 -11.98 9.83 12.35
CA GLY A 138 -12.11 9.15 13.65
C GLY A 138 -10.86 8.35 13.95
#